data_AF-A0A3D0X6R6-F1
#
_entry.id   AF-A0A3D0X6R6-F1
#
_cell.length_a   1.000
_cell.length_b   1.000
_cell.length_c   1.000
_cell.angle_alpha   90.00
_cell.angle_beta   90.00
_cell.angle_gamma   90.00
#
_symmetry.space_group_name_H-M   'P 1'
#
loop_
_entity.id
_entity.type
_entity.pdbx_description
1 polymer ?
#
loop_
_entity_poly.entity_id
_entity_poly.type
_entity_poly.pdbx_seq_one_letter_code
_entity_poly.pdbx_strand_id
1 'polypeptide(L)'
;MNNISHKSDNNKVFDDSIIGETITMDNKDSFTVSAQIKYDDSFFACKLNPQGSISFYVPYSAYSNSSDGFDKDNMIYKVGIETKLHSDVTESIKNNLDKGDYESSMVLDMVEQMQTMNAVVYIMEVFVYGFVVLITLITIANTVNTISTGIVSRRKEFAMLKSVGVTPKGFNKMIMLESALYGIRALIFGIPLSILFSFFMNQSIGSNTLPFIINWQLYLIVIAVVFAIICMTMIYSVKKASKNTIVETLKLDIV
;
A
#
# COMPACT_ATOMS: atom_id res chain seq x y z
N MET A 1 18.51 16.64 8.60
CA MET A 1 17.95 15.70 9.61
C MET A 1 18.37 14.30 9.19
N ASN A 2 18.95 13.52 10.10
CA ASN A 2 19.65 12.28 9.76
C ASN A 2 18.80 11.01 9.94
N ASN A 3 17.47 11.14 9.92
CA ASN A 3 16.58 10.01 10.13
C ASN A 3 15.43 10.05 9.13
N ILE A 4 15.60 9.25 8.07
CA ILE A 4 14.63 9.09 6.99
C ILE A 4 13.42 8.25 7.39
N SER A 5 13.48 7.54 8.51
CA SER A 5 12.44 6.58 8.93
C SER A 5 11.38 7.18 9.85
N HIS A 6 11.63 8.37 10.41
CA HIS A 6 10.83 9.03 11.47
C HIS A 6 10.57 8.16 12.71
N LYS A 7 11.28 7.05 12.87
CA LYS A 7 11.27 6.23 14.08
C LYS A 7 12.50 6.58 14.88
N SER A 8 12.43 6.55 16.21
CA SER A 8 13.61 6.74 17.08
C SER A 8 14.75 5.72 16.86
N ASP A 9 14.57 4.78 15.92
CA ASP A 9 15.49 3.70 15.66
C ASP A 9 16.63 4.12 14.71
N ASN A 10 17.79 3.49 14.92
CA ASN A 10 19.14 3.92 14.52
C ASN A 10 19.46 3.86 13.01
N ASN A 11 18.48 3.98 12.11
CA ASN A 11 18.75 4.08 10.67
C ASN A 11 19.28 5.49 10.32
N LYS A 12 20.49 5.79 10.80
CA LYS A 12 21.26 6.96 10.44
C LYS A 12 21.76 6.79 9.01
N VAL A 13 21.50 7.77 8.17
CA VAL A 13 21.98 7.78 6.77
C VAL A 13 23.40 8.35 6.70
N PHE A 14 23.73 9.25 7.62
CA PHE A 14 25.02 9.92 7.75
C PHE A 14 25.68 9.57 9.09
N ASP A 15 27.01 9.49 9.11
CA ASP A 15 27.77 9.41 10.37
C ASP A 15 28.20 10.81 10.83
N ASP A 16 28.71 10.95 12.05
CA ASP A 16 29.17 12.24 12.61
C ASP A 16 30.36 12.83 11.80
N SER A 17 30.98 12.03 10.92
CA SER A 17 32.06 12.45 10.02
C SER A 17 31.67 13.52 8.99
N ILE A 18 30.38 13.72 8.73
CA ILE A 18 29.91 14.77 7.80
C ILE A 18 29.95 16.17 8.44
N ILE A 19 30.12 16.28 9.76
CA ILE A 19 30.17 17.57 10.45
C ILE A 19 31.48 18.27 10.07
N GLY A 20 31.38 19.47 9.52
CA GLY A 20 32.52 20.25 9.00
C GLY A 20 32.79 20.06 7.51
N GLU A 21 32.12 19.12 6.83
CA GLU A 21 32.20 19.01 5.38
C GLU A 21 31.43 20.15 4.70
N THR A 22 31.96 20.62 3.57
CA THR A 22 31.33 21.66 2.76
C THR A 22 30.61 21.01 1.59
N ILE A 23 29.29 21.13 1.58
CA ILE A 23 28.42 20.61 0.53
C ILE A 23 28.17 21.74 -0.46
N THR A 24 28.62 21.55 -1.71
CA THR A 24 28.34 22.48 -2.80
C THR A 24 27.09 22.03 -3.53
N MET A 25 26.05 22.88 -3.53
CA MET A 25 24.84 22.67 -4.32
C MET A 25 25.10 23.08 -5.78
N ASP A 26 24.35 22.52 -6.74
CA ASP A 26 24.52 22.77 -8.19
C ASP A 26 24.48 24.26 -8.58
N ASN A 27 23.95 25.12 -7.72
CA ASN A 27 23.88 26.57 -7.90
C ASN A 27 25.13 27.34 -7.43
N LYS A 28 26.26 26.65 -7.16
CA LYS A 28 27.53 27.19 -6.62
C LYS A 28 27.51 27.66 -5.16
N ASP A 29 26.37 27.54 -4.48
CA ASP A 29 26.30 27.80 -3.04
C ASP A 29 26.93 26.65 -2.26
N SER A 30 27.85 26.98 -1.36
CA SER A 30 28.56 26.00 -0.53
C SER A 30 28.17 26.19 0.93
N PHE A 31 27.68 25.11 1.56
CA PHE A 31 27.23 25.11 2.94
C PHE A 31 28.08 24.15 3.76
N THR A 32 28.65 24.64 4.87
CA THR A 32 29.35 23.77 5.82
C THR A 32 28.34 23.15 6.79
N VAL A 33 28.34 21.82 6.88
CA VAL A 33 27.46 21.10 7.81
C VAL A 33 27.91 21.38 9.24
N SER A 34 27.13 22.16 9.99
CA SER A 34 27.50 22.58 11.35
C SER A 34 27.11 21.57 12.43
N ALA A 35 25.97 20.90 12.27
CA ALA A 35 25.48 19.91 13.24
C ALA A 35 24.44 18.98 12.61
N GLN A 36 24.27 17.81 13.23
CA GLN A 36 23.17 16.90 12.91
C GLN A 36 22.03 17.06 13.91
N ILE A 37 20.81 17.25 13.40
CA ILE A 37 19.59 17.26 14.21
C ILE A 37 18.99 15.86 14.23
N LYS A 38 18.79 15.31 15.43
CA LYS A 38 18.04 14.06 15.65
C LYS A 38 16.56 14.31 15.40
N TYR A 39 15.87 13.33 14.82
CA TYR A 39 14.42 13.41 14.67
C TYR A 39 13.77 13.40 16.05
N ASP A 40 12.95 14.41 16.31
CA ASP A 40 12.15 14.53 17.51
C ASP A 40 10.69 14.75 17.10
N ASP A 41 9.82 13.81 17.47
CA ASP A 41 8.39 13.87 17.17
C ASP A 41 7.65 14.94 17.98
N SER A 42 8.28 15.52 19.00
CA SER A 42 7.76 16.71 19.68
C SER A 42 7.97 17.99 18.86
N PHE A 43 8.92 17.99 17.92
CA PHE A 43 9.24 19.18 17.13
C PHE A 43 8.45 19.17 15.81
N PHE A 44 7.51 20.11 15.67
CA PHE A 44 6.62 20.19 14.51
C PHE A 44 7.38 20.26 13.17
N ALA A 45 8.49 21.01 13.11
CA ALA A 45 9.25 21.13 11.86
C ALA A 45 9.90 19.80 11.43
N CYS A 46 10.12 18.85 12.36
CA CYS A 46 10.57 17.50 12.01
C CYS A 46 9.45 16.70 11.33
N LYS A 47 8.19 16.90 11.72
CA LYS A 47 7.01 16.26 11.10
C LYS A 47 6.71 16.75 9.68
N LEU A 48 7.17 17.96 9.35
CA LEU A 48 7.03 18.52 8.00
C LEU A 48 7.96 17.87 6.97
N ASN A 49 9.00 17.16 7.41
CA ASN A 49 9.85 16.40 6.49
C ASN A 49 9.11 15.14 6.07
N PRO A 50 9.03 14.81 4.78
CA PRO A 50 8.51 13.52 4.35
C PRO A 50 9.41 12.36 4.78
N GLN A 51 8.79 11.21 5.10
CA GLN A 51 9.54 9.97 5.33
C GLN A 51 10.30 9.59 4.05
N GLY A 52 11.58 9.24 4.17
CA GLY A 52 12.46 8.98 3.02
C GLY A 52 13.24 10.19 2.50
N SER A 53 13.07 11.38 3.09
CA SER A 53 13.76 12.60 2.67
C SER A 53 14.86 13.05 3.63
N ILE A 54 15.87 13.75 3.10
CA ILE A 54 16.91 14.43 3.87
C ILE A 54 16.64 15.93 3.79
N SER A 55 16.38 16.56 4.93
CA SER A 55 16.13 18.00 5.00
C SER A 55 17.29 18.74 5.64
N PHE A 56 17.73 19.81 5.02
CA PHE A 56 18.70 20.75 5.59
C PHE A 56 17.97 21.88 6.29
N TYR A 57 18.42 22.21 7.51
CA TYR A 57 17.91 23.35 8.25
C TYR A 57 19.02 24.40 8.34
N VAL A 58 18.72 25.60 7.87
CA VAL A 58 19.64 26.72 7.94
C VAL A 58 19.13 27.68 9.03
N PRO A 59 19.94 28.02 10.03
CA PRO A 59 19.59 29.04 11.01
C PRO A 59 19.28 30.36 10.31
N TYR A 60 18.22 31.04 10.74
CA TYR A 60 17.83 32.33 10.15
C TYR A 60 18.98 33.35 10.13
N SER A 61 19.81 33.38 11.18
CA SER A 61 20.98 34.27 11.26
C SER A 61 22.08 33.97 10.23
N ALA A 62 22.24 32.72 9.82
CA ALA A 62 23.18 32.34 8.77
C ALA A 62 22.63 32.74 7.39
N TYR A 63 21.31 32.58 7.21
CA TYR A 63 20.60 32.97 6.00
C TYR A 63 20.53 34.49 5.81
N SER A 64 20.32 35.27 6.88
CA SER A 64 20.22 36.73 6.80
C SER A 64 21.54 37.44 6.50
N ASN A 65 22.67 36.79 6.83
CA ASN A 65 24.02 37.34 6.68
C ASN A 65 24.70 36.94 5.36
N SER A 66 24.19 35.96 4.62
CA SER A 66 24.64 35.62 3.26
C SER A 66 24.03 36.60 2.27
N SER A 67 24.74 37.71 2.03
CA SER A 67 24.29 38.83 1.18
C SER A 67 24.44 38.60 -0.32
N ASP A 68 25.23 37.60 -0.73
CA ASP A 68 25.56 37.36 -2.13
C ASP A 68 24.70 36.22 -2.69
N GLY A 69 23.54 36.56 -3.28
CA GLY A 69 22.78 35.62 -4.13
C GLY A 69 21.29 35.51 -3.84
N PHE A 70 20.81 35.97 -2.67
CA PHE A 70 19.38 35.94 -2.34
C PHE A 70 18.78 37.34 -2.40
N ASP A 71 17.89 37.56 -3.37
CA ASP A 71 17.08 38.76 -3.50
C ASP A 71 16.21 38.91 -2.24
N LYS A 72 16.60 39.82 -1.34
CA LYS A 72 15.94 40.05 -0.05
C LYS A 72 14.49 40.51 -0.24
N ASP A 73 14.18 41.11 -1.38
CA ASP A 73 12.86 41.65 -1.70
C ASP A 73 11.89 40.56 -2.20
N ASN A 74 12.38 39.37 -2.57
CA ASN A 74 11.59 38.24 -3.09
C ASN A 74 11.52 37.02 -2.14
N MET A 75 11.77 37.23 -0.84
CA MET A 75 11.71 36.14 0.13
C MET A 75 10.28 35.68 0.43
N ILE A 76 9.96 34.45 0.04
CA ILE A 76 8.72 33.77 0.44
C ILE A 76 8.90 33.21 1.87
N TYR A 77 8.21 33.81 2.84
CA TYR A 77 8.16 33.30 4.21
C TYR A 77 7.04 32.27 4.34
N LYS A 78 7.38 31.06 4.79
CA LYS A 78 6.40 30.03 5.17
C LYS A 78 6.30 29.97 6.69
N VAL A 79 5.13 30.27 7.23
CA VAL A 79 4.85 30.20 8.67
C VAL A 79 3.86 29.06 8.91
N GLY A 80 4.25 28.10 9.75
CA GLY A 80 3.37 27.03 10.21
C GLY A 80 2.76 27.38 11.56
N ILE A 81 1.44 27.32 11.68
CA ILE A 81 0.72 27.57 12.93
C ILE A 81 -0.01 26.29 13.32
N GLU A 82 0.35 25.74 14.48
CA GLU A 82 -0.35 24.61 15.06
C GLU A 82 -1.51 25.11 15.93
N THR A 83 -2.72 24.66 15.62
CA THR A 83 -3.93 25.03 16.36
C THR A 83 -4.93 23.89 16.32
N LYS A 84 -5.79 23.81 17.34
CA LYS A 84 -6.94 22.90 17.34
C LYS A 84 -8.11 23.43 16.51
N LEU A 85 -8.18 24.75 16.34
CA LEU A 85 -9.23 25.46 15.59
C LEU A 85 -8.69 25.88 14.22
N HIS A 86 -8.37 24.89 13.38
CA HIS A 86 -7.68 25.14 12.10
C HIS A 86 -8.52 26.02 11.15
N SER A 87 -9.83 25.77 11.05
CA SER A 87 -10.73 26.51 10.15
C SER A 87 -10.87 27.99 10.54
N ASP A 88 -11.20 28.27 11.80
CA ASP A 88 -11.39 29.65 12.30
C ASP A 88 -10.10 30.49 12.22
N VAL A 89 -8.96 29.86 12.51
CA VAL A 89 -7.64 30.52 12.46
C VAL A 89 -7.24 30.77 11.00
N THR A 90 -7.45 29.81 10.11
CA THR A 90 -7.21 29.99 8.66
C THR A 90 -8.03 31.15 8.12
N GLU A 91 -9.32 31.21 8.43
CA GLU A 91 -10.21 32.29 7.98
C GLU A 91 -9.78 33.65 8.56
N SER A 92 -9.45 33.68 9.86
CA SER A 92 -8.97 34.89 10.52
C SER A 92 -7.66 35.40 9.91
N ILE A 93 -6.72 34.51 9.60
CA ILE A 93 -5.44 34.88 9.00
C ILE A 93 -5.65 35.37 7.57
N LYS A 94 -6.47 34.66 6.78
CA LYS A 94 -6.82 35.08 5.42
C LYS A 94 -7.45 36.48 5.41
N ASN A 95 -8.42 36.73 6.28
CA ASN A 95 -9.08 38.03 6.40
C ASN A 95 -8.13 39.15 6.85
N ASN A 96 -7.12 38.87 7.68
CA ASN A 96 -6.14 39.87 8.09
C ASN A 96 -5.09 40.14 7.01
N LEU A 97 -4.69 39.11 6.26
CA LEU A 97 -3.75 39.25 5.15
C LEU A 97 -4.38 39.95 3.95
N ASP A 98 -5.65 39.69 3.65
CA ASP A 98 -6.40 40.38 2.59
C ASP A 98 -6.61 41.89 2.89
N LYS A 99 -6.52 42.30 4.17
CA LYS A 99 -6.60 43.71 4.60
C LYS A 99 -5.24 44.40 4.67
N GLY A 100 -4.15 43.63 4.70
CA GLY A 100 -2.79 44.17 4.69
C GLY A 100 -2.29 44.42 3.27
N ASP A 101 -1.28 45.27 3.13
CA ASP A 101 -0.64 45.58 1.85
C ASP A 101 0.37 44.48 1.47
N TYR A 102 -0.10 43.22 1.40
CA TYR A 102 0.70 42.04 1.08
C TYR A 102 0.41 41.58 -0.35
N GLU A 103 1.31 41.83 -1.29
CA GLU A 103 1.11 41.57 -2.73
C GLU A 103 0.95 40.08 -3.09
N SER A 104 1.42 39.15 -2.25
CA SER A 104 1.33 37.70 -2.52
C SER A 104 1.33 36.90 -1.21
N SER A 105 0.16 36.70 -0.63
CA SER A 105 -0.03 35.85 0.55
C SER A 105 -0.93 34.65 0.21
N MET A 106 -0.51 33.46 0.64
CA MET A 106 -1.28 32.23 0.48
C MET A 106 -1.40 31.55 1.84
N VAL A 107 -2.64 31.37 2.29
CA VAL A 107 -2.96 30.61 3.50
C VAL A 107 -3.45 29.24 3.07
N LEU A 108 -2.83 28.19 3.60
CA LEU A 108 -3.20 26.80 3.32
C LEU A 108 -3.62 26.11 4.61
N ASP A 109 -4.86 25.60 4.64
CA ASP A 109 -5.31 24.71 5.71
C ASP A 109 -4.83 23.28 5.41
N MET A 110 -3.74 22.88 6.05
CA MET A 110 -3.18 21.53 5.87
C MET A 110 -4.12 20.43 6.40
N VAL A 111 -4.98 20.73 7.39
CA VAL A 111 -5.92 19.76 7.95
C VAL A 111 -7.05 19.49 6.96
N GLU A 112 -7.64 20.54 6.39
CA GLU A 112 -8.67 20.43 5.35
C GLU A 112 -8.14 19.74 4.08
N GLN A 113 -6.92 20.09 3.66
CA GLN A 113 -6.26 19.44 2.53
C GLN A 113 -6.05 17.94 2.78
N MET A 114 -5.58 17.56 3.97
CA MET A 114 -5.43 16.15 4.34
C MET A 114 -6.77 15.41 4.41
N GLN A 115 -7.82 16.05 4.95
CA GLN A 115 -9.17 15.47 4.98
C GLN A 115 -9.71 15.21 3.57
N THR A 116 -9.52 16.17 2.67
CA THR A 116 -9.93 16.05 1.26
C THR A 116 -9.17 14.92 0.57
N MET A 117 -7.85 14.85 0.76
CA MET A 117 -7.02 13.78 0.20
C MET A 117 -7.42 12.40 0.74
N ASN A 118 -7.66 12.29 2.05
CA ASN A 118 -8.12 11.06 2.68
C ASN A 118 -9.50 10.64 2.17
N ALA A 119 -10.41 11.60 1.92
CA ALA A 119 -11.72 11.31 1.35
C ALA A 119 -11.61 10.75 -0.07
N VAL A 120 -10.76 11.33 -0.93
CA VAL A 120 -10.51 10.83 -2.29
C VAL A 120 -9.90 9.42 -2.25
N VAL A 121 -8.90 9.18 -1.39
CA VAL A 121 -8.30 7.86 -1.20
C VAL A 121 -9.35 6.85 -0.73
N TYR A 122 -10.18 7.21 0.25
CA TYR A 122 -11.24 6.34 0.77
C TYR A 122 -12.25 5.96 -0.32
N ILE A 123 -12.68 6.91 -1.14
CA ILE A 123 -13.58 6.63 -2.27
C ILE A 123 -12.92 5.63 -3.23
N MET A 124 -11.66 5.84 -3.60
CA MET A 124 -10.93 4.89 -4.45
C MET A 124 -10.82 3.51 -3.82
N GLU A 125 -10.51 3.42 -2.52
CA GLU A 125 -10.45 2.15 -1.78
C GLU A 125 -11.77 1.40 -1.86
N VAL A 126 -12.90 2.07 -1.60
CA VAL A 126 -14.23 1.45 -1.68
C VAL A 126 -14.50 0.87 -3.07
N PHE A 127 -14.17 1.61 -4.14
CA PHE A 127 -14.33 1.10 -5.51
C PHE A 127 -13.42 -0.09 -5.79
N VAL A 128 -12.14 0.00 -5.45
CA VAL A 128 -11.16 -1.08 -5.68
C VAL A 128 -11.55 -2.33 -4.92
N TYR A 129 -11.89 -2.23 -3.63
CA TYR A 129 -12.34 -3.37 -2.84
C TYR A 129 -13.67 -3.94 -3.36
N GLY A 130 -14.58 -3.08 -3.84
CA GLY A 130 -15.79 -3.51 -4.54
C GLY A 130 -15.48 -4.38 -5.76
N PHE A 131 -14.54 -3.96 -6.61
CA PHE A 131 -14.10 -4.75 -7.76
C PHE A 131 -13.40 -6.05 -7.34
N VAL A 132 -12.58 -6.03 -6.29
CA VAL A 132 -11.93 -7.24 -5.75
C VAL A 132 -12.97 -8.26 -5.31
N VAL A 133 -14.01 -7.85 -4.59
CA VAL A 133 -15.12 -8.73 -4.18
C VAL A 133 -15.85 -9.30 -5.39
N LEU A 134 -16.16 -8.46 -6.39
CA LEU A 134 -16.85 -8.88 -7.61
C LEU A 134 -16.04 -9.92 -8.40
N ILE A 135 -14.74 -9.65 -8.63
CA ILE A 135 -13.85 -10.58 -9.32
C ILE A 135 -13.74 -11.88 -8.53
N THR A 136 -13.60 -11.79 -7.20
CA THR A 136 -13.56 -12.97 -6.32
C THR A 136 -14.81 -13.83 -6.46
N LEU A 137 -16.00 -13.22 -6.50
CA LEU A 137 -17.26 -13.93 -6.69
C LEU A 137 -17.31 -14.66 -8.06
N ILE A 138 -16.87 -13.99 -9.13
CA ILE A 138 -16.77 -14.58 -10.47
C ILE A 138 -15.78 -15.74 -10.47
N THR A 139 -14.61 -15.58 -9.84
CA THR A 139 -13.61 -16.64 -9.72
C THR A 139 -14.14 -17.84 -8.93
N ILE A 140 -14.89 -17.62 -7.85
CA ILE A 140 -15.54 -18.69 -7.08
C ILE A 140 -16.53 -19.44 -7.99
N ALA A 141 -17.42 -18.74 -8.70
CA ALA A 141 -18.38 -19.36 -9.60
C ALA A 141 -17.70 -20.18 -10.72
N ASN A 142 -16.67 -19.61 -11.34
CA ASN A 142 -15.87 -20.30 -12.35
C ASN A 142 -15.17 -21.54 -11.77
N THR A 143 -14.58 -21.43 -10.58
CA THR A 143 -13.92 -22.55 -9.91
C THR A 143 -14.91 -23.69 -9.63
N VAL A 144 -16.11 -23.37 -9.13
CA VAL A 144 -17.17 -24.37 -8.90
C VAL A 144 -17.53 -25.09 -10.20
N ASN A 145 -17.69 -24.34 -11.29
CA ASN A 145 -18.02 -24.90 -12.60
C ASN A 145 -16.89 -25.79 -13.14
N THR A 146 -15.64 -25.33 -13.10
CA THR A 146 -14.48 -26.11 -13.55
C THR A 146 -14.33 -27.41 -12.77
N ILE A 147 -14.43 -27.37 -11.44
CA ILE A 147 -14.33 -28.59 -10.60
C ILE A 147 -15.49 -29.54 -10.90
N SER A 148 -16.72 -29.01 -10.99
CA SER A 148 -17.90 -29.84 -11.27
C SER A 148 -17.77 -30.57 -12.61
N THR A 149 -17.35 -29.86 -13.66
CA THR A 149 -17.11 -30.45 -14.98
C THR A 149 -15.95 -31.44 -14.96
N GLY A 150 -14.86 -31.14 -14.24
CA GLY A 150 -13.73 -32.06 -14.08
C GLY A 150 -14.12 -33.37 -13.40
N ILE A 151 -14.97 -33.31 -12.38
CA ILE A 151 -15.50 -34.51 -11.70
C ILE A 151 -16.35 -35.36 -12.65
N VAL A 152 -17.19 -34.73 -13.47
CA VAL A 152 -18.02 -35.43 -14.44
C VAL A 152 -17.17 -36.13 -15.50
N SER A 153 -16.15 -35.44 -16.04
CA SER A 153 -15.24 -36.01 -17.04
C SER A 153 -14.45 -37.22 -16.52
N ARG A 154 -14.04 -37.19 -15.24
CA ARG A 154 -13.26 -38.27 -14.59
C ARG A 154 -14.11 -39.24 -13.77
N ARG A 155 -15.43 -39.23 -13.94
CA ARG A 155 -16.37 -40.05 -13.14
C ARG A 155 -16.04 -41.55 -13.19
N LYS A 156 -15.60 -42.07 -14.35
CA LYS A 156 -15.23 -43.49 -14.52
C LYS A 156 -13.97 -43.85 -13.71
N GLU A 157 -12.94 -43.00 -13.73
CA GLU A 157 -11.73 -43.18 -12.92
C GLU A 157 -12.07 -43.17 -11.43
N PHE A 158 -12.92 -42.23 -11.00
CA PHE A 158 -13.33 -42.11 -9.61
C PHE A 158 -14.22 -43.26 -9.14
N ALA A 159 -15.07 -43.82 -10.01
CA ALA A 159 -15.83 -45.02 -9.73
C ALA A 159 -14.89 -46.22 -9.54
N MET A 160 -13.88 -46.37 -10.41
CA MET A 160 -12.87 -47.42 -10.29
C MET A 160 -12.07 -47.31 -8.98
N LEU A 161 -11.62 -46.11 -8.62
CA LEU A 161 -10.92 -45.85 -7.35
C LEU A 161 -11.78 -46.19 -6.12
N LYS A 162 -13.09 -45.92 -6.17
CA LYS A 162 -14.02 -46.32 -5.11
C LYS A 162 -14.16 -47.84 -5.02
N SER A 163 -14.19 -48.56 -6.14
CA SER A 163 -14.27 -50.03 -6.16
C SER A 163 -13.04 -50.70 -5.56
N VAL A 164 -11.87 -50.06 -5.62
CA VAL A 164 -10.62 -50.54 -4.98
C VAL A 164 -10.55 -50.16 -3.49
N GLY A 165 -11.56 -49.45 -2.96
CA GLY A 165 -11.70 -49.18 -1.51
C GLY A 165 -11.23 -47.80 -1.06
N VAL A 166 -11.05 -46.83 -1.95
CA VAL A 166 -10.69 -45.46 -1.54
C VAL A 166 -11.80 -44.86 -0.67
N THR A 167 -11.43 -44.49 0.57
CA THR A 167 -12.37 -43.85 1.50
C THR A 167 -12.79 -42.46 1.01
N PRO A 168 -14.01 -41.98 1.34
CA PRO A 168 -14.47 -40.63 0.98
C PRO A 168 -13.53 -39.51 1.49
N LYS A 169 -12.88 -39.73 2.64
CA LYS A 169 -11.87 -38.81 3.19
C LYS A 169 -10.61 -38.76 2.32
N GLY A 170 -10.14 -39.91 1.85
CA GLY A 170 -9.00 -40.01 0.93
C GLY A 170 -9.27 -39.32 -0.41
N PHE A 171 -10.47 -39.50 -0.95
CA PHE A 171 -10.91 -38.83 -2.17
C PHE A 171 -10.91 -37.29 -2.03
N ASN A 172 -11.49 -36.77 -0.95
CA ASN A 172 -11.49 -35.33 -0.69
C ASN A 172 -10.07 -34.77 -0.51
N LYS A 173 -9.18 -35.52 0.18
CA LYS A 173 -7.78 -35.12 0.37
C LYS A 173 -7.01 -35.08 -0.96
N MET A 174 -7.25 -36.05 -1.85
CA MET A 174 -6.62 -36.07 -3.17
C MET A 174 -7.00 -34.84 -3.98
N ILE A 175 -8.29 -34.52 -4.06
CA ILE A 175 -8.78 -33.34 -4.78
C ILE A 175 -8.23 -32.05 -4.14
N MET A 176 -8.18 -31.97 -2.80
CA MET A 176 -7.59 -30.83 -2.09
C MET A 176 -6.11 -30.61 -2.41
N LEU A 177 -5.33 -31.68 -2.51
CA LEU A 177 -3.94 -31.59 -2.95
C LEU A 177 -3.82 -31.13 -4.40
N GLU A 178 -4.69 -31.62 -5.29
CA GLU A 178 -4.70 -31.21 -6.70
C GLU A 178 -4.94 -29.71 -6.86
N SER A 179 -5.92 -29.12 -6.15
CA SER A 179 -6.09 -27.66 -6.20
C SER A 179 -5.10 -26.86 -5.38
N ALA A 180 -4.53 -27.41 -4.31
CA ALA A 180 -3.40 -26.75 -3.65
C ALA A 180 -2.24 -26.59 -4.64
N LEU A 181 -1.95 -27.60 -5.46
CA LEU A 181 -0.93 -27.52 -6.51
C LEU A 181 -1.28 -26.47 -7.58
N TYR A 182 -2.54 -26.37 -8.01
CA TYR A 182 -2.97 -25.30 -8.90
C TYR A 182 -2.83 -23.91 -8.26
N GLY A 183 -3.18 -23.76 -6.99
CA GLY A 183 -3.02 -22.51 -6.22
C GLY A 183 -1.56 -22.09 -6.09
N ILE A 184 -0.66 -23.04 -5.79
CA ILE A 184 0.80 -22.78 -5.73
C ILE A 184 1.30 -22.30 -7.10
N ARG A 185 0.90 -22.96 -8.20
CA ARG A 185 1.26 -22.51 -9.55
C ARG A 185 0.76 -21.10 -9.84
N ALA A 186 -0.46 -20.76 -9.42
CA ALA A 186 -1.00 -19.42 -9.57
C ALA A 186 -0.19 -18.38 -8.77
N LEU A 187 0.24 -18.70 -7.55
CA LEU A 187 1.06 -17.81 -6.73
C LEU A 187 2.43 -17.50 -7.35
N ILE A 188 3.06 -18.50 -7.98
CA ILE A 188 4.37 -18.34 -8.64
C ILE A 188 4.33 -17.23 -9.69
N PHE A 189 3.20 -17.05 -10.38
CA PHE A 189 3.03 -15.97 -11.35
C PHE A 189 2.36 -14.72 -10.75
N GLY A 190 1.42 -14.90 -9.83
CA GLY A 190 0.64 -13.82 -9.26
C GLY A 190 1.46 -12.87 -8.38
N ILE A 191 2.36 -13.40 -7.54
CA ILE A 191 3.19 -12.58 -6.65
C ILE A 191 4.17 -11.71 -7.46
N PRO A 192 4.99 -12.26 -8.38
CA PRO A 192 5.90 -11.43 -9.18
C PRO A 192 5.15 -10.40 -10.02
N LEU A 193 4.01 -10.77 -10.60
CA LEU A 193 3.22 -9.84 -11.41
C LEU A 193 2.65 -8.69 -10.56
N SER A 194 2.16 -9.00 -9.35
CA SER A 194 1.71 -7.99 -8.39
C SER A 194 2.83 -7.01 -8.00
N ILE A 195 4.03 -7.52 -7.70
CA ILE A 195 5.18 -6.70 -7.36
C ILE A 195 5.58 -5.82 -8.55
N LEU A 196 5.58 -6.38 -9.77
CA LEU A 196 5.90 -5.65 -10.99
C LEU A 196 4.93 -4.49 -11.23
N PHE A 197 3.62 -4.73 -11.14
CA PHE A 197 2.62 -3.67 -11.27
C PHE A 197 2.76 -2.60 -10.19
N SER A 198 3.02 -3.02 -8.94
CA SER A 198 3.20 -2.09 -7.82
C SER A 198 4.43 -1.20 -8.02
N PHE A 199 5.52 -1.76 -8.55
CA PHE A 199 6.73 -1.03 -8.91
C PHE A 199 6.46 0.00 -10.02
N PHE A 200 5.82 -0.40 -11.12
CA PHE A 200 5.47 0.53 -12.20
C PHE A 200 4.53 1.63 -11.74
N MET A 201 3.55 1.31 -10.88
CA MET A 201 2.62 2.31 -10.36
C MET A 201 3.32 3.33 -9.45
N ASN A 202 4.26 2.88 -8.60
CA ASN A 202 5.09 3.78 -7.79
C ASN A 202 5.94 4.69 -8.68
N GLN A 203 6.52 4.17 -9.76
CA GLN A 203 7.30 4.96 -10.72
C GLN A 203 6.42 5.99 -11.46
N SER A 204 5.20 5.63 -11.86
CA SER A 204 4.28 6.53 -12.58
C SER A 204 3.76 7.69 -11.73
N ILE A 205 3.66 7.52 -10.41
CA ILE A 205 3.25 8.58 -9.48
C ILE A 205 4.40 9.61 -9.28
N GLY A 206 5.60 9.36 -9.83
CA GLY A 206 6.70 10.32 -9.81
C GLY A 206 7.35 10.48 -8.43
N SER A 207 7.05 9.59 -7.48
CA SER A 207 7.57 9.66 -6.13
C SER A 207 8.94 8.97 -6.02
N ASN A 208 10.00 9.60 -6.52
CA ASN A 208 11.38 9.25 -6.12
C ASN A 208 11.61 9.41 -4.60
N THR A 209 10.64 9.97 -3.88
CA THR A 209 10.67 10.29 -2.45
C THR A 209 9.98 9.25 -1.55
N LEU A 210 9.08 8.41 -2.08
CA LEU A 210 8.41 7.37 -1.28
C LEU A 210 9.10 6.02 -1.48
N PRO A 211 9.80 5.47 -0.46
CA PRO A 211 10.45 4.18 -0.60
C PRO A 211 9.40 3.10 -0.88
N PHE A 212 9.64 2.29 -1.93
CA PHE A 212 8.82 1.13 -2.23
C PHE A 212 9.06 0.04 -1.17
N ILE A 213 8.24 0.03 -0.13
CA ILE A 213 8.33 -0.95 0.97
C ILE A 213 7.32 -2.05 0.75
N ILE A 214 7.81 -3.26 0.46
CA ILE A 214 6.98 -4.46 0.38
C ILE A 214 6.69 -4.95 1.81
N ASN A 215 5.43 -4.87 2.23
CA ASN A 215 4.99 -5.48 3.48
C ASN A 215 4.71 -6.98 3.28
N TRP A 216 5.72 -7.82 3.53
CA TRP A 216 5.62 -9.28 3.40
C TRP A 216 4.54 -9.91 4.28
N GLN A 217 4.20 -9.31 5.43
CA GLN A 217 3.16 -9.81 6.33
C GLN A 217 1.78 -9.70 5.67
N LEU A 218 1.51 -8.59 4.98
CA LEU A 218 0.26 -8.43 4.23
C LEU A 218 0.14 -9.45 3.10
N TYR A 219 1.22 -9.71 2.36
CA TYR A 219 1.22 -10.74 1.32
C TYR A 219 0.90 -12.13 1.89
N LEU A 220 1.48 -12.50 3.04
CA LEU A 220 1.16 -13.78 3.70
C LEU A 220 -0.30 -13.89 4.12
N ILE A 221 -0.88 -12.81 4.68
CA ILE A 221 -2.30 -12.77 5.06
C ILE A 221 -3.18 -12.98 3.82
N VAL A 222 -2.89 -12.25 2.72
CA VAL A 222 -3.66 -12.36 1.47
C VAL A 222 -3.56 -13.78 0.90
N ILE A 223 -2.36 -14.37 0.87
CA ILE A 223 -2.16 -15.75 0.41
C ILE A 223 -3.00 -16.71 1.26
N ALA A 224 -2.98 -16.57 2.59
CA ALA A 224 -3.75 -17.43 3.48
C ALA A 224 -5.27 -17.30 3.23
N VAL A 225 -5.76 -16.08 3.04
CA VAL A 225 -7.18 -15.82 2.73
C VAL A 225 -7.58 -16.44 1.38
N VAL A 226 -6.77 -16.28 0.34
CA VAL A 226 -7.02 -16.87 -0.98
C VAL A 226 -7.07 -18.40 -0.89
N PHE A 227 -6.12 -19.02 -0.20
CA PHE A 227 -6.14 -20.47 0.02
C PHE A 227 -7.37 -20.93 0.82
N ALA A 228 -7.78 -20.16 1.83
CA ALA A 228 -8.99 -20.46 2.60
C ALA A 228 -10.24 -20.43 1.70
N ILE A 229 -10.39 -19.42 0.85
CA ILE A 229 -11.50 -19.29 -0.10
C ILE A 229 -11.53 -20.46 -1.10
N ILE A 230 -10.38 -20.83 -1.67
CA ILE A 230 -10.27 -21.94 -2.63
C ILE A 230 -10.65 -23.27 -1.94
N CYS A 231 -10.09 -23.53 -0.76
CA CYS A 231 -10.40 -24.73 0.03
C CYS A 231 -11.90 -24.81 0.36
N MET A 232 -12.50 -23.70 0.79
CA MET A 232 -13.92 -23.65 1.13
C MET A 232 -14.81 -23.89 -0.10
N THR A 233 -14.48 -23.23 -1.22
CA THR A 233 -15.16 -23.38 -2.51
C THR A 233 -15.07 -24.82 -3.03
N MET A 234 -13.91 -25.45 -2.88
CA MET A 234 -13.71 -26.84 -3.26
C MET A 234 -14.55 -27.80 -2.44
N ILE A 235 -14.50 -27.70 -1.10
CA ILE A 235 -15.25 -28.61 -0.23
C ILE A 235 -16.74 -28.51 -0.57
N TYR A 236 -17.23 -27.30 -0.81
CA TYR A 236 -18.58 -27.07 -1.30
C TYR A 236 -18.85 -27.75 -2.66
N SER A 237 -17.97 -27.56 -3.63
CA SER A 237 -18.10 -28.14 -4.99
C SER A 237 -18.12 -29.66 -4.98
N VAL A 238 -17.21 -30.30 -4.25
CA VAL A 238 -17.13 -31.77 -4.15
C VAL A 238 -18.40 -32.34 -3.48
N LYS A 239 -18.87 -31.70 -2.40
CA LYS A 239 -20.14 -32.08 -1.76
C LYS A 239 -21.31 -31.95 -2.75
N LYS A 240 -21.40 -30.84 -3.47
CA LYS A 240 -22.46 -30.60 -4.48
C LYS A 240 -22.42 -31.65 -5.60
N ALA A 241 -21.24 -31.93 -6.16
CA ALA A 241 -21.07 -32.92 -7.22
C ALA A 241 -21.47 -34.35 -6.77
N SER A 242 -21.14 -34.72 -5.53
CA SER A 242 -21.53 -36.03 -4.98
C SER A 242 -23.04 -36.21 -4.86
N LYS A 243 -23.80 -35.15 -4.53
CA LYS A 243 -25.27 -35.19 -4.45
C LYS A 243 -25.92 -35.38 -5.82
N ASN A 244 -25.47 -34.64 -6.82
CA ASN A 244 -26.00 -34.74 -8.18
C ASN A 244 -25.74 -36.14 -8.79
N THR A 245 -24.56 -36.69 -8.51
CA THR A 245 -24.18 -38.05 -8.95
C THR A 245 -25.17 -39.10 -8.41
N ILE A 246 -25.59 -39.01 -7.15
CA ILE A 246 -26.51 -39.98 -6.51
C ILE A 246 -27.93 -39.85 -7.06
N VAL A 247 -28.44 -38.61 -7.19
CA VAL A 247 -29.80 -38.37 -7.72
C VAL A 247 -29.94 -38.84 -9.17
N GLU A 248 -28.90 -38.67 -9.97
CA GLU A 248 -28.91 -39.09 -11.37
C GLU A 248 -28.78 -40.61 -11.51
N THR A 249 -28.02 -41.27 -10.64
CA THR A 249 -28.00 -42.74 -10.56
C THR A 249 -29.37 -43.29 -10.14
N LEU A 250 -30.05 -42.67 -9.16
CA LEU A 250 -31.40 -43.07 -8.77
C LEU A 250 -32.46 -42.83 -9.86
N LYS A 251 -32.28 -41.83 -10.73
CA LYS A 251 -33.18 -41.60 -11.88
C LYS A 251 -32.99 -42.62 -12.99
N LEU A 252 -31.78 -43.16 -13.16
CA LEU A 252 -31.49 -44.18 -14.16
C LEU A 252 -32.00 -45.57 -13.75
N ASP A 253 -32.19 -45.84 -12.45
CA ASP A 253 -32.77 -47.09 -11.95
C ASP A 253 -34.31 -47.12 -11.98
N ILE A 254 -34.98 -46.03 -12.38
CA ILE A 254 -36.45 -45.89 -12.44
C ILE A 254 -37.00 -46.07 -13.88
N VAL A 255 -36.15 -46.32 -14.88
CA VAL A 255 -36.56 -46.60 -16.27
C VAL A 255 -36.11 -48.00 -16.66
#